data_AF-A0A841YS28-F1
#
_entry.id   AF-A0A841YS28-F1
#
_cell.length_a   1.000
_cell.length_b   1.000
_cell.length_c   1.000
_cell.angle_alpha   90.00
_cell.angle_beta   90.00
_cell.angle_gamma   90.00
#
_symmetry.space_group_name_H-M   'P 1'
#
loop_
_entity.id
_entity.type
_entity.pdbx_description
1 polymer ?
#
loop_
_entity_poly.entity_id
_entity_poly.type
_entity_poly.pdbx_seq_one_letter_code
_entity_poly.pdbx_strand_id
1 'polypeptide(L)'
;MATRYQTLMDELTEEQREAIHLLLEQMEYSPGDDDYKTMDDIAEEIGSCRKTLYNWRTKNPTFMEALGLATQARLQTLAPYAYGAMSKLLKGKQPSTKALDLYFKQQYINRGGRR
;
A
#
# COMPACT_ATOMS: atom_id res chain seq x y z
N MET A 1 17.30 -17.72 -0.21
CA MET A 1 17.16 -16.77 0.91
C MET A 1 15.72 -16.30 0.91
N ALA A 2 14.98 -16.51 2.00
CA ALA A 2 13.65 -15.95 2.14
C ALA A 2 13.75 -14.42 2.19
N THR A 3 12.82 -13.73 1.51
CA THR A 3 12.71 -12.27 1.62
C THR A 3 12.27 -11.89 3.04
N ARG A 4 12.60 -10.68 3.52
CA ARG A 4 12.14 -10.20 4.84
C ARG A 4 10.62 -10.35 5.01
N TYR A 5 9.87 -10.07 3.95
CA TYR A 5 8.42 -10.25 3.91
C TYR A 5 8.01 -11.70 4.18
N GLN A 6 8.62 -12.68 3.50
CA GLN A 6 8.32 -14.10 3.72
C GLN A 6 8.58 -14.53 5.17
N THR A 7 9.72 -14.11 5.75
CA THR A 7 10.02 -14.40 7.16
C THR A 7 8.97 -13.85 8.12
N LEU A 8 8.52 -12.61 7.90
CA LEU A 8 7.47 -12.00 8.73
C LEU A 8 6.14 -12.74 8.56
N MET A 9 5.78 -13.13 7.34
CA MET A 9 4.56 -13.90 7.08
C MET A 9 4.59 -15.25 7.79
N ASP A 10 5.75 -15.93 7.83
CA ASP A 10 5.91 -17.20 8.54
C ASP A 10 5.70 -17.05 10.07
N GLU A 11 6.06 -15.90 10.65
CA GLU A 11 5.87 -15.59 12.08
C GLU A 11 4.41 -15.23 12.44
N LEU A 12 3.59 -14.85 11.47
CA LEU A 12 2.19 -14.45 11.68
C LEU A 12 1.25 -15.66 11.73
N THR A 13 0.19 -15.54 12.52
CA THR A 13 -0.92 -16.50 12.51
C THR A 13 -1.70 -16.39 11.20
N GLU A 14 -2.46 -17.43 10.85
CA GLU A 14 -3.29 -17.41 9.64
C GLU A 14 -4.30 -16.25 9.65
N GLU A 15 -4.95 -16.01 10.80
CA GLU A 15 -5.84 -14.86 11.01
C GLU A 15 -5.15 -13.52 10.75
N GLN A 16 -3.88 -13.38 11.14
CA GLN A 16 -3.12 -12.16 10.92
C GLN A 16 -2.73 -11.99 9.46
N ARG A 17 -2.40 -13.08 8.75
CA ARG A 17 -2.12 -13.05 7.31
C ARG A 17 -3.36 -12.64 6.53
N GLU A 18 -4.51 -13.21 6.86
CA GLU A 18 -5.78 -12.86 6.25
C GLU A 18 -6.17 -11.41 6.57
N ALA A 19 -5.98 -10.97 7.81
CA ALA A 19 -6.20 -9.57 8.17
C ALA A 19 -5.33 -8.60 7.35
N ILE A 20 -4.07 -8.95 7.04
CA ILE A 20 -3.22 -8.15 6.17
C ILE A 20 -3.81 -8.07 4.75
N HIS A 21 -4.26 -9.20 4.21
CA HIS A 21 -4.89 -9.26 2.89
C HIS A 21 -6.12 -8.35 2.82
N LEU A 22 -7.06 -8.51 3.75
CA LEU A 22 -8.29 -7.71 3.82
C LEU A 22 -8.02 -6.22 4.05
N LEU A 23 -7.03 -5.87 4.87
CA LEU A 23 -6.63 -4.48 5.07
C LEU A 23 -6.03 -3.87 3.79
N LEU A 24 -5.31 -4.64 2.98
CA LEU A 24 -4.79 -4.15 1.70
C LEU A 24 -5.91 -3.91 0.70
N GLU A 25 -6.88 -4.80 0.61
CA GLU A 25 -8.07 -4.62 -0.24
C GLU A 25 -8.87 -3.38 0.20
N GLN A 26 -9.11 -3.23 1.51
CA GLN A 26 -9.78 -2.05 2.06
C GLN A 26 -9.10 -0.73 1.64
N MET A 27 -7.76 -0.71 1.55
CA MET A 27 -7.00 0.49 1.16
C MET A 27 -7.19 0.89 -0.31
N GLU A 28 -7.74 0.02 -1.15
CA GLU A 28 -8.03 0.33 -2.56
C GLU A 28 -9.34 1.08 -2.74
N TYR A 29 -10.23 0.98 -1.76
CA TYR A 29 -11.56 1.57 -1.78
C TYR A 29 -11.63 2.80 -0.87
N SER A 30 -12.48 3.74 -1.25
CA SER A 30 -12.79 4.91 -0.43
C SER A 30 -13.92 4.62 0.55
N PRO A 31 -13.95 5.25 1.74
CA PRO A 31 -15.07 5.10 2.66
C PRO A 31 -16.39 5.47 1.98
N GLY A 32 -17.32 4.51 1.92
CA GLY A 32 -18.62 4.66 1.26
C GLY A 32 -18.75 3.93 -0.09
N ASP A 33 -17.67 3.37 -0.62
CA ASP A 33 -17.74 2.42 -1.74
C ASP A 33 -18.39 1.11 -1.26
N ASP A 34 -19.16 0.44 -2.14
CA ASP A 34 -19.86 -0.82 -1.82
C ASP A 34 -18.88 -1.93 -1.38
N ASP A 35 -17.67 -1.92 -1.93
CA ASP A 35 -16.61 -2.89 -1.63
C ASP A 35 -15.74 -2.48 -0.41
N TYR A 36 -15.99 -1.31 0.19
CA TYR A 36 -15.23 -0.86 1.35
C TYR A 36 -15.64 -1.63 2.61
N LYS A 37 -14.80 -2.58 3.04
CA LYS A 37 -14.95 -3.27 4.31
C LYS A 37 -14.54 -2.38 5.48
N THR A 38 -15.37 -2.25 6.50
CA THR A 38 -15.01 -1.54 7.73
C THR A 38 -14.10 -2.39 8.62
N MET A 39 -13.50 -1.77 9.65
CA MET A 39 -12.69 -2.51 10.62
C MET A 39 -13.48 -3.56 11.42
N ASP A 40 -14.80 -3.38 11.54
CA ASP A 40 -15.67 -4.36 12.20
C ASP A 40 -15.92 -5.55 11.27
N ASP A 41 -16.21 -5.28 9.98
CA ASP A 41 -16.42 -6.33 8.98
C ASP A 41 -15.17 -7.20 8.81
N ILE A 42 -13.99 -6.58 8.73
CA ILE A 42 -12.72 -7.30 8.64
C ILE A 42 -12.49 -8.15 9.89
N ALA A 43 -12.83 -7.62 11.08
CA ALA A 43 -12.66 -8.37 12.31
C ALA A 43 -13.62 -9.56 12.41
N GLU A 44 -14.85 -9.41 11.94
CA GLU A 44 -15.84 -10.50 11.86
C GLU A 44 -15.38 -11.58 10.87
N GLU A 45 -14.89 -11.19 9.70
CA GLU A 45 -14.43 -12.11 8.65
C GLU A 45 -13.25 -13.00 9.10
N ILE A 46 -12.32 -12.43 9.88
CA ILE A 46 -11.19 -13.19 10.45
C ILE A 46 -11.54 -13.90 11.77
N GLY A 47 -12.80 -13.87 12.22
CA GLY A 47 -13.23 -14.51 13.46
C GLY A 47 -12.65 -13.88 14.73
N SER A 48 -12.33 -12.59 14.70
CA SER A 48 -11.75 -11.85 15.82
C SER A 48 -12.63 -10.68 16.27
N CYS A 49 -12.09 -9.78 17.09
CA CYS A 49 -12.77 -8.54 17.44
C CYS A 49 -11.98 -7.32 16.98
N ARG A 50 -12.68 -6.21 16.74
CA ARG A 50 -12.09 -4.92 16.32
C ARG A 50 -10.90 -4.50 17.18
N LYS A 51 -10.97 -4.75 18.50
CA LYS A 51 -9.90 -4.42 19.45
C LYS A 51 -8.63 -5.24 19.21
N THR A 52 -8.76 -6.52 18.86
CA THR A 52 -7.63 -7.38 18.50
C THR A 52 -6.94 -6.87 17.25
N LEU A 53 -7.71 -6.62 16.19
CA LEU A 53 -7.21 -6.07 14.94
C LEU A 53 -6.51 -4.71 15.14
N TYR A 54 -7.10 -3.84 15.96
CA TYR A 54 -6.47 -2.58 16.36
C TYR A 54 -5.14 -2.78 17.08
N ASN A 55 -5.07 -3.72 18.03
CA ASN A 55 -3.83 -4.02 18.76
C ASN A 55 -2.74 -4.54 17.81
N TRP A 56 -3.07 -5.39 16.82
CA TRP A 56 -2.08 -5.83 15.84
C TRP A 56 -1.51 -4.66 15.04
N ARG A 57 -2.38 -3.77 14.56
CA ARG A 57 -1.99 -2.59 13.78
C ARG A 57 -1.19 -1.53 14.54
N THR A 58 -1.18 -1.57 15.86
CA THR A 58 -0.58 -0.51 16.69
C THR A 58 0.51 -1.01 17.63
N LYS A 59 0.51 -2.30 17.98
CA LYS A 59 1.37 -2.86 19.02
C LYS A 59 2.12 -4.12 18.61
N ASN A 60 1.77 -4.77 17.49
CA ASN A 60 2.50 -5.94 17.00
C ASN A 60 3.50 -5.50 15.91
N PRO A 61 4.81 -5.42 16.19
CA PRO A 61 5.80 -4.95 15.23
C PRO A 61 5.90 -5.82 13.98
N THR A 62 5.81 -7.15 14.13
CA THR A 62 5.84 -8.11 13.02
C THR A 62 4.67 -7.85 12.07
N PHE A 63 3.46 -7.66 12.61
CA PHE A 63 2.27 -7.36 11.81
C PHE A 63 2.39 -6.01 11.08
N MET A 64 2.83 -4.97 11.79
CA MET A 64 2.99 -3.64 11.22
C MET A 64 4.03 -3.61 10.09
N GLU A 65 5.17 -4.30 10.28
CA GLU A 65 6.21 -4.40 9.26
C GLU A 65 5.73 -5.18 8.04
N ALA A 66 5.06 -6.33 8.25
CA ALA A 66 4.51 -7.13 7.17
C ALA A 66 3.48 -6.35 6.34
N LEU A 67 2.53 -5.67 7.00
CA LEU A 67 1.53 -4.81 6.34
C LEU A 67 2.21 -3.67 5.57
N GLY A 68 3.24 -3.05 6.13
CA GLY A 68 4.00 -1.98 5.48
C GLY A 68 4.70 -2.46 4.20
N LEU A 69 5.37 -3.62 4.24
CA LEU A 69 6.01 -4.22 3.07
C LEU A 69 4.99 -4.62 1.99
N ALA A 70 3.85 -5.19 2.40
CA ALA A 70 2.80 -5.56 1.46
C ALA A 70 2.17 -4.33 0.80
N THR A 71 1.97 -3.25 1.56
CA THR A 71 1.47 -1.96 1.05
C THR A 71 2.46 -1.35 0.05
N GLN A 72 3.76 -1.41 0.35
CA GLN A 72 4.79 -0.93 -0.55
C GLN A 72 4.82 -1.72 -1.86
N ALA A 73 4.70 -3.05 -1.79
CA ALA A 73 4.60 -3.90 -2.97
C ALA A 73 3.36 -3.55 -3.80
N ARG A 74 2.20 -3.33 -3.16
CA ARG A 74 0.97 -2.90 -3.84
C ARG A 74 1.12 -1.54 -4.49
N LEU A 75 1.76 -0.57 -3.83
CA LEU A 75 2.02 0.74 -4.42
C LEU A 75 2.93 0.66 -5.66
N GLN A 76 3.89 -0.27 -5.69
CA GLN A 76 4.74 -0.48 -6.85
C GLN A 76 3.97 -0.98 -8.07
N THR A 77 2.89 -1.75 -7.89
CA THR A 77 2.04 -2.19 -9.01
C THR A 77 1.27 -1.02 -9.64
N LEU A 78 1.06 0.07 -8.90
CA LEU A 78 0.42 1.29 -9.39
C LEU A 78 1.38 2.20 -10.18
N ALA A 79 2.70 1.97 -10.09
CA ALA A 79 3.70 2.81 -10.74
C ALA A 79 3.49 2.94 -12.25
N PRO A 80 3.24 1.87 -13.04
CA PRO A 80 2.98 1.99 -14.47
C PRO A 80 1.77 2.88 -14.81
N TYR A 81 0.71 2.82 -14.01
CA TYR A 81 -0.47 3.68 -14.18
C TYR A 81 -0.14 5.14 -13.92
N ALA A 82 0.61 5.43 -12.85
CA ALA A 82 1.10 6.76 -12.55
C ALA A 82 2.00 7.32 -13.67
N TYR A 83 2.92 6.49 -14.20
CA TYR A 83 3.74 6.85 -15.36
C TYR A 83 2.90 7.11 -16.61
N GLY A 84 1.88 6.29 -16.87
CA GLY A 84 0.96 6.47 -17.99
C GLY A 84 0.19 7.79 -17.90
N ALA A 85 -0.37 8.11 -16.73
CA ALA A 85 -1.06 9.36 -16.47
C ALA A 85 -0.13 10.58 -16.65
N MET A 86 1.10 10.49 -16.11
CA MET A 86 2.12 11.53 -16.28
C MET A 86 2.50 11.72 -17.75
N SER A 87 2.68 10.63 -18.50
CA SER A 87 3.01 10.70 -19.93
C SER A 87 1.95 11.42 -20.74
N LYS A 88 0.66 11.18 -20.44
CA LYS A 88 -0.46 11.89 -21.07
C LYS A 88 -0.42 13.39 -20.79
N LEU A 89 -0.15 13.80 -19.54
CA LEU A 89 -0.03 15.20 -19.15
C LEU A 89 1.14 15.93 -19.82
N LEU A 90 2.23 15.21 -20.12
CA LEU A 90 3.41 15.76 -20.79
C LEU A 90 3.24 15.89 -22.30
N LYS A 91 2.56 14.91 -22.94
CA LYS A 91 2.39 14.85 -24.40
C LYS A 91 1.10 15.54 -24.89
N GLY A 92 0.24 15.99 -23.99
CA GLY A 92 -1.01 16.68 -24.34
C GLY A 92 -0.77 18.00 -25.07
N LYS A 93 -1.83 18.53 -25.70
CA LYS A 93 -1.79 19.83 -26.42
C LYS A 93 -1.35 21.00 -25.53
N GLN A 94 -1.59 20.90 -24.22
CA GLN A 94 -1.09 21.83 -23.20
C GLN A 94 -0.31 21.04 -22.15
N PRO A 95 1.00 20.89 -22.31
CA PRO A 95 1.83 20.18 -21.35
C PRO A 95 1.78 20.84 -19.97
N SER A 96 1.58 20.03 -18.92
CA SER A 96 1.56 20.54 -17.54
C SER A 96 2.96 20.86 -17.05
N THR A 97 3.18 22.13 -16.67
CA THR A 97 4.44 22.57 -16.04
C THR A 97 4.73 21.83 -14.74
N LYS A 98 3.69 21.45 -13.99
CA LYS A 98 3.82 20.66 -12.78
C LYS A 98 4.26 19.22 -13.07
N ALA A 99 3.77 18.62 -14.15
CA ALA A 99 4.21 17.30 -14.58
C ALA A 99 5.67 17.30 -15.05
N LEU A 100 6.11 18.36 -15.74
CA LEU A 100 7.52 18.55 -16.10
C LEU A 100 8.41 18.68 -14.86
N ASP A 101 8.04 19.52 -13.88
CA ASP A 101 8.74 19.66 -12.60
C ASP A 101 8.89 18.31 -11.88
N LEU A 102 7.80 17.54 -11.78
CA LEU A 102 7.82 16.22 -11.16
C LEU A 102 8.75 15.24 -11.91
N TYR A 103 8.70 15.23 -13.24
CA TYR A 103 9.56 14.37 -14.06
C TYR A 103 11.04 14.69 -13.85
N PHE A 104 11.44 15.96 -13.90
CA PHE A 104 12.84 16.34 -13.70
C PHE A 104 13.32 16.09 -12.26
N LYS A 105 12.46 16.32 -11.25
CA LYS A 105 12.76 15.95 -9.86
C LYS A 105 12.99 14.45 -9.70
N GLN A 106 12.18 13.62 -10.33
CA GLN A 106 12.35 12.17 -10.30
C GLN A 106 13.69 11.75 -10.91
N GLN A 107 14.06 12.33 -12.06
CA GLN A 107 15.34 12.07 -12.72
C GLN A 107 16.53 12.50 -11.85
N TYR A 108 16.43 13.64 -11.15
CA TYR A 108 17.46 14.12 -10.23
C TYR A 108 17.65 13.18 -9.03
N ILE A 109 16.55 12.74 -8.41
CA ILE A 109 16.59 11.79 -7.28
C ILE A 109 17.20 10.46 -7.72
N ASN A 110 16.79 9.93 -8.88
CA ASN A 110 17.32 8.66 -9.41
C ASN A 110 18.83 8.71 -9.72
N ARG A 111 19.38 9.92 -9.94
CA ARG A 111 20.82 10.14 -10.15
C ARG A 111 21.60 10.36 -8.85
N GLY A 112 20.98 10.11 -7.70
CA GLY A 112 21.61 10.26 -6.38
C GLY A 112 21.61 11.69 -5.84
N GLY A 113 20.86 12.60 -6.48
CA GLY A 113 20.64 13.93 -5.94
C GLY A 113 19.79 13.87 -4.67
N ARG A 114 20.38 14.19 -3.51
CA ARG A 114 19.61 14.34 -2.27
C ARG A 114 18.92 15.70 -2.28
N ARG A 115 17.66 15.72 -1.85
CA ARG A 115 16.88 16.96 -1.63
C ARG A 115 17.47 17.79 -0.51
#